data_AF-A0A2G9MVD6-F1
#
_entry.id   AF-A0A2G9MVD6-F1
#
_cell.length_a   1.000
_cell.length_b   1.000
_cell.length_c   1.000
_cell.angle_alpha   90.00
_cell.angle_beta   90.00
_cell.angle_gamma   90.00
#
_symmetry.space_group_name_H-M   'P 1'
#
loop_
_entity.id
_entity.type
_entity.pdbx_description
1 polymer ?
#
loop_
_entity_poly.entity_id
_entity_poly.type
_entity_poly.pdbx_seq_one_letter_code
_entity_poly.pdbx_strand_id
1 'polypeptide(L)'
;MAKILLNNKRIIAKDALIAKTFLQKMRGLMFRRKAVPIWFEFLWERRWAIHSFFVPFPFDAVFVDAEGRVVDAAERIMPFTMRITPKKSCKFLLELPAGSVGKFKIRKGDNISVLL
;
A
#
# COMPACT_ATOMS: atom_id res chain seq x y z
N MET A 1 -15.15 -4.78 -1.69
CA MET A 1 -14.22 -3.62 -1.69
C MET A 1 -14.26 -3.03 -0.28
N ALA A 2 -13.27 -2.25 0.12
CA ALA A 2 -13.22 -1.67 1.46
C ALA A 2 -12.89 -0.19 1.43
N LYS A 3 -13.29 0.53 2.48
CA LYS A 3 -12.85 1.90 2.73
C LYS A 3 -11.55 1.86 3.53
N ILE A 4 -10.60 2.70 3.15
CA ILE A 4 -9.36 2.91 3.91
C ILE A 4 -9.46 4.25 4.60
N LEU A 5 -9.28 4.26 5.91
CA LEU A 5 -9.27 5.46 6.73
C LEU A 5 -7.85 5.77 7.20
N LEU A 6 -7.53 7.05 7.22
CA LEU A 6 -6.36 7.63 7.88
C LEU A 6 -6.80 8.20 9.23
N ASN A 7 -6.09 7.83 10.29
CA ASN A 7 -6.32 8.25 11.67
C ASN A 7 -7.78 8.10 12.12
N ASN A 8 -8.48 7.07 11.62
CA ASN A 8 -9.90 6.78 11.86
C ASN A 8 -10.87 7.95 11.59
N LYS A 9 -10.45 8.94 10.80
CA LYS A 9 -11.21 10.18 10.57
C LYS A 9 -11.42 10.47 9.09
N ARG A 10 -10.36 10.33 8.28
CA ARG A 10 -10.38 10.72 6.87
C ARG A 10 -10.36 9.50 5.98
N ILE A 11 -11.38 9.35 5.13
CA ILE A 11 -11.37 8.32 4.08
C ILE A 11 -10.35 8.74 3.00
N ILE A 12 -9.36 7.87 2.76
CA ILE A 12 -8.32 8.07 1.74
C ILE A 12 -8.52 7.16 0.51
N ALA A 13 -9.31 6.10 0.65
CA ALA A 13 -9.81 5.28 -0.45
C ALA A 13 -11.22 4.76 -0.14
N LYS A 14 -12.14 4.81 -1.11
CA LYS A 14 -13.52 4.30 -0.94
C LYS A 14 -13.70 2.86 -1.43
N ASP A 15 -12.96 2.48 -2.46
CA ASP A 15 -13.14 1.21 -3.19
C ASP A 15 -11.82 0.44 -3.26
N ALA A 16 -11.17 0.26 -2.12
CA ALA A 16 -9.93 -0.50 -2.05
C ALA A 16 -10.19 -1.99 -2.28
N LEU A 17 -9.34 -2.60 -3.10
CA LEU A 17 -9.29 -4.05 -3.25
C LEU A 17 -8.57 -4.65 -2.05
N ILE A 18 -9.04 -5.82 -1.59
CA ILE A 18 -8.35 -6.58 -0.54
C ILE A 18 -7.67 -7.78 -1.20
N ALA A 19 -6.34 -7.82 -1.16
CA ALA A 19 -5.55 -8.95 -1.65
C ALA A 19 -5.53 -10.06 -0.59
N LYS A 20 -6.49 -11.00 -0.68
CA LYS A 20 -6.66 -12.09 0.29
C LYS A 20 -5.79 -13.30 -0.06
N THR A 21 -5.79 -13.71 -1.31
CA THR A 21 -5.07 -14.93 -1.75
C THR A 21 -3.60 -14.63 -2.07
N PHE A 22 -2.76 -15.66 -2.02
CA PHE A 22 -1.36 -15.55 -2.42
C PHE A 22 -1.20 -14.97 -3.83
N LEU A 23 -2.01 -15.44 -4.79
CA LEU A 23 -1.96 -14.95 -6.17
C LEU A 23 -2.40 -13.48 -6.30
N GLN A 24 -3.40 -13.04 -5.53
CA GLN A 24 -3.79 -11.63 -5.49
C GLN A 24 -2.67 -10.76 -4.91
N LYS A 25 -2.00 -11.23 -3.86
CA LYS A 25 -0.88 -10.53 -3.23
C LYS A 25 0.32 -10.44 -4.15
N MET A 26 0.65 -11.53 -4.84
CA MET A 26 1.73 -11.56 -5.82
C MET A 26 1.43 -10.64 -7.00
N ARG A 27 0.19 -10.59 -7.49
CA ARG A 27 -0.22 -9.77 -8.64
C ARG A 27 -0.23 -8.27 -8.35
N GLY A 28 -0.89 -7.85 -7.27
CA GLY A 28 -1.06 -6.43 -6.93
C GLY A 28 -1.53 -5.55 -8.11
N LEU A 29 -0.74 -4.51 -8.42
CA LEU A 29 -0.96 -3.59 -9.53
C LEU A 29 -0.49 -4.11 -10.91
N MET A 30 0.20 -5.26 -11.00
CA MET A 30 0.72 -5.78 -12.27
C MET A 30 -0.39 -6.00 -13.30
N PHE A 31 -0.07 -5.67 -14.55
CA PHE A 31 -0.96 -5.81 -15.71
C PHE A 31 -2.30 -5.06 -15.60
N ARG A 32 -2.43 -4.12 -14.66
CA ARG A 32 -3.58 -3.22 -14.60
C ARG A 32 -3.38 -2.04 -15.56
N ARG A 33 -4.48 -1.44 -15.99
CA ARG A 33 -4.46 -0.23 -16.84
C ARG A 33 -4.33 1.08 -16.05
N LYS A 34 -4.66 1.05 -14.75
CA LYS A 34 -4.58 2.22 -13.85
C LYS A 34 -4.27 1.80 -12.42
N ALA A 35 -3.69 2.73 -11.66
CA ALA A 35 -3.50 2.56 -10.22
C ALA A 35 -4.87 2.54 -9.52
N VAL A 36 -5.09 1.52 -8.69
CA VAL A 36 -6.24 1.40 -7.81
C VAL A 36 -5.74 1.13 -6.40
N PRO A 37 -6.45 1.58 -5.35
CA PRO A 37 -6.07 1.25 -3.99
C PRO A 37 -6.13 -0.26 -3.74
N ILE A 38 -5.07 -0.85 -3.22
CA ILE A 38 -5.02 -2.28 -2.86
C ILE A 38 -4.41 -2.43 -1.47
N TRP A 39 -5.13 -3.11 -0.59
CA TRP A 39 -4.67 -3.50 0.74
C TRP A 39 -4.18 -4.95 0.74
N PHE A 40 -2.99 -5.16 1.30
CA PHE A 40 -2.34 -6.45 1.42
C PHE A 40 -2.07 -6.76 2.88
N GLU A 41 -2.29 -8.00 3.27
CA GLU A 41 -1.87 -8.54 4.56
C GLU A 41 -0.83 -9.64 4.36
N PHE A 42 0.33 -9.50 4.99
CA PHE A 42 1.38 -10.52 4.93
C PHE A 42 1.25 -11.53 6.08
N LEU A 43 1.76 -12.73 5.86
CA LEU A 43 1.68 -13.81 6.85
C LEU A 43 2.46 -13.47 8.13
N TRP A 44 3.62 -12.85 8.00
CA TRP A 44 4.51 -12.50 9.10
C TRP A 44 4.85 -11.01 9.05
N GLU A 45 5.16 -10.41 10.20
CA GLU A 45 5.68 -9.05 10.24
C GLU A 45 7.19 -9.04 10.02
N ARG A 46 7.62 -8.43 8.91
CA ARG A 46 9.04 -8.30 8.55
C ARG A 46 9.20 -7.19 7.52
N ARG A 47 10.44 -6.94 7.08
CA ARG A 47 10.72 -5.97 6.02
C ARG A 47 10.38 -6.56 4.65
N TRP A 48 9.11 -6.52 4.28
CA TRP A 48 8.65 -7.00 2.97
C TRP A 48 9.08 -6.04 1.86
N ALA A 49 9.97 -6.52 0.99
CA ALA A 49 10.32 -5.80 -0.22
C ALA A 49 9.28 -6.05 -1.31
N ILE A 50 8.97 -5.01 -2.07
CA ILE A 50 8.15 -5.09 -3.27
C ILE A 50 8.96 -4.66 -4.50
N HIS A 51 8.47 -5.01 -5.68
CA HIS A 51 8.97 -4.56 -6.97
C HIS A 51 7.82 -3.94 -7.76
N SER A 52 8.13 -3.21 -8.84
CA SER A 52 7.12 -2.67 -9.76
C SER A 52 7.28 -3.18 -11.21
N PHE A 53 7.86 -4.37 -11.39
CA PHE A 53 7.81 -5.07 -12.67
C PHE A 53 6.36 -5.24 -13.14
N PHE A 54 6.11 -5.04 -14.44
CA PHE A 54 4.78 -5.15 -15.07
C PHE A 54 3.70 -4.18 -14.55
N VAL A 55 4.08 -3.13 -13.80
CA VAL A 55 3.19 -2.02 -13.44
C VAL A 55 3.45 -0.87 -14.41
N PRO A 56 2.52 -0.51 -15.32
CA PRO A 56 2.78 0.43 -16.41
C PRO A 56 2.62 1.92 -16.02
N PHE A 57 2.51 2.23 -14.72
CA PHE A 57 2.29 3.60 -14.21
C PHE A 57 2.98 3.79 -12.85
N PRO A 58 3.25 5.04 -12.45
CA PRO A 58 3.73 5.33 -11.10
C PRO A 58 2.63 5.14 -10.05
N PHE A 59 3.03 4.79 -8.84
CA PHE A 59 2.12 4.62 -7.70
C PHE A 59 2.81 4.96 -6.38
N ASP A 60 2.06 5.01 -5.29
CA ASP A 60 2.61 5.16 -3.94
C ASP A 60 2.41 3.86 -3.16
N ALA A 61 3.32 3.58 -2.23
CA ALA A 61 3.23 2.45 -1.31
C ALA A 61 3.34 2.94 0.14
N VAL A 62 2.41 2.50 1.00
CA VAL A 62 2.43 2.76 2.44
C VAL A 62 2.58 1.43 3.18
N PHE A 63 3.64 1.32 3.96
CA PHE A 63 3.95 0.13 4.76
C PHE A 63 3.46 0.35 6.18
N VAL A 64 2.74 -0.64 6.72
CA VAL A 64 2.00 -0.50 7.98
C VAL A 64 2.32 -1.69 8.92
N ASP A 65 2.54 -1.42 10.20
CA ASP A 65 2.78 -2.45 11.23
C ASP A 65 1.50 -3.21 11.62
N ALA A 66 1.64 -4.23 12.47
CA ALA A 66 0.51 -5.04 12.94
C ALA A 66 -0.54 -4.23 13.74
N GLU A 67 -0.15 -3.10 14.35
CA GLU A 67 -1.07 -2.19 15.06
C GLU A 67 -1.73 -1.16 14.13
N GLY A 68 -1.50 -1.25 12.82
CA GLY A 68 -2.07 -0.36 11.84
C GLY A 68 -1.34 0.98 11.72
N ARG A 69 -0.13 1.14 12.25
CA ARG A 69 0.66 2.39 12.14
C ARG A 69 1.56 2.38 10.93
N VAL A 70 1.63 3.51 10.23
CA VAL A 70 2.53 3.72 9.10
C VAL A 70 3.98 3.69 9.59
N VAL A 71 4.75 2.72 9.11
CA VAL A 71 6.18 2.59 9.42
C VAL A 71 7.07 3.19 8.34
N ASP A 72 6.59 3.21 7.10
CA ASP A 72 7.27 3.81 5.95
C ASP A 72 6.30 4.13 4.82
N ALA A 73 6.68 5.06 3.95
CA ALA A 73 5.96 5.37 2.74
C ALA A 73 6.95 5.67 1.61
N ALA A 74 6.65 5.19 0.41
CA ALA A 74 7.40 5.44 -0.80
C ALA A 74 6.47 6.10 -1.82
N GLU A 75 6.81 7.33 -2.22
CA GLU A 75 6.02 8.12 -3.17
C GLU A 75 6.54 7.93 -4.59
N ARG A 76 5.62 7.98 -5.56
CA ARG A 76 5.93 7.99 -7.00
C ARG A 76 6.92 6.88 -7.40
N ILE A 77 6.70 5.66 -6.92
CA ILE A 77 7.45 4.48 -7.36
C ILE A 77 7.24 4.33 -8.86
N MET A 78 8.33 4.37 -9.62
CA MET A 78 8.29 4.29 -11.07
C MET A 78 8.12 2.84 -11.55
N PRO A 79 7.57 2.61 -12.75
CA PRO A 79 7.60 1.30 -13.41
C PRO A 79 9.00 0.67 -13.41
N PHE A 80 9.08 -0.66 -13.31
CA PHE A 80 10.34 -1.42 -13.36
C PHE A 80 11.37 -1.10 -12.25
N THR A 81 10.93 -0.54 -11.13
CA THR A 81 11.75 -0.41 -9.93
C THR A 81 11.94 -1.80 -9.32
N MET A 82 13.20 -2.25 -9.27
CA MET A 82 13.54 -3.61 -8.88
C MET A 82 13.22 -3.94 -7.42
N ARG A 83 13.40 -2.97 -6.52
CA ARG A 83 13.29 -3.23 -5.08
C ARG A 83 12.94 -1.96 -4.31
N ILE A 84 11.84 -2.02 -3.57
CA ILE A 84 11.41 -1.04 -2.58
C ILE A 84 11.28 -1.79 -1.27
N THR A 85 12.13 -1.48 -0.28
CA THR A 85 12.15 -2.16 1.02
C THR A 85 11.89 -1.13 2.13
N PRO A 86 10.90 -1.35 3.01
CA PRO A 86 10.67 -0.43 4.11
C PRO A 86 11.83 -0.44 5.11
N LYS A 87 12.02 0.69 5.80
CA LYS A 87 13.05 0.85 6.85
C LYS A 87 12.77 -0.02 8.08
N LYS A 88 11.49 -0.28 8.39
CA LYS A 88 11.04 -1.11 9.52
C LYS A 88 10.17 -2.26 9.04
N SER A 89 9.96 -3.25 9.91
CA SER A 89 9.03 -4.34 9.64
C SER A 89 7.61 -3.82 9.44
N CYS A 90 6.87 -4.48 8.56
CA CYS A 90 5.47 -4.22 8.32
C CYS A 90 4.70 -5.54 8.26
N LYS A 91 3.42 -5.47 8.62
CA LYS A 91 2.45 -6.55 8.47
C LYS A 91 1.55 -6.34 7.26
N PHE A 92 1.30 -5.07 6.90
CA PHE A 92 0.45 -4.70 5.79
C PHE A 92 1.16 -3.79 4.80
N LEU A 93 0.62 -3.76 3.59
CA LEU A 93 0.98 -2.84 2.53
C LEU A 93 -0.30 -2.23 1.96
N LEU A 94 -0.26 -0.95 1.67
CA LEU A 94 -1.29 -0.24 0.94
C LEU A 94 -0.67 0.38 -0.32
N GLU A 95 -1.04 -0.13 -1.48
CA GLU A 95 -0.73 0.51 -2.76
C GLU A 95 -1.80 1.55 -3.08
N LEU A 96 -1.39 2.74 -3.54
CA LEU A 96 -2.27 3.87 -3.86
C LEU A 96 -1.90 4.50 -5.21
N PRO A 97 -2.81 5.21 -5.88
CA PRO A 97 -2.46 6.09 -6.99
C PRO A 97 -1.34 7.07 -6.61
N ALA A 98 -0.43 7.35 -7.56
CA ALA A 98 0.70 8.24 -7.33
C ALA A 98 0.28 9.62 -6.77
N GLY A 99 1.03 10.11 -5.78
CA GLY A 99 0.79 11.39 -5.11
C GLY A 99 -0.30 11.36 -4.03
N SER A 100 -0.85 10.19 -3.72
CA SER A 100 -1.82 10.03 -2.64
C SER A 100 -1.18 10.31 -1.28
N VAL A 101 0.06 9.89 -1.05
CA VAL A 101 0.79 10.12 0.21
C VAL A 101 0.90 11.61 0.50
N GLY A 102 1.42 12.40 -0.45
CA GLY A 102 1.47 13.86 -0.34
C GLY A 102 0.08 14.52 -0.21
N LYS A 103 -0.90 14.11 -1.03
CA LYS A 103 -2.27 14.65 -1.02
C LYS A 103 -2.96 14.47 0.35
N PHE A 104 -2.79 13.30 0.96
CA PHE A 104 -3.40 12.97 2.24
C PHE A 104 -2.50 13.31 3.43
N LYS A 105 -1.27 13.76 3.19
CA LYS A 105 -0.24 14.07 4.19
C LYS A 105 0.04 12.87 5.10
N ILE A 106 0.12 11.68 4.53
CA ILE A 106 0.38 10.43 5.28
C ILE A 106 1.80 10.48 5.83
N ARG A 107 1.95 10.29 7.13
CA ARG A 107 3.22 10.38 7.87
C ARG A 107 3.46 9.13 8.69
N LYS A 108 4.73 8.90 9.05
CA LYS A 108 5.10 7.85 10.00
C LYS A 108 4.36 8.05 11.32
N GLY A 109 3.82 6.97 11.86
CA GLY A 109 3.02 6.97 13.09
C GLY A 109 1.53 7.24 12.88
N ASP A 110 1.10 7.70 11.69
CA ASP A 110 -0.33 7.75 11.38
C ASP A 110 -0.94 6.34 11.41
N ASN A 111 -2.21 6.24 11.76
CA ASN A 111 -2.95 4.99 11.74
C ASN A 111 -3.70 4.80 10.41
N ILE A 112 -3.65 3.59 9.86
CA ILE A 112 -4.42 3.13 8.71
C ILE A 112 -5.36 2.03 9.19
N SER A 113 -6.65 2.18 8.89
CA SER A 113 -7.66 1.17 9.18
C SER A 113 -8.50 0.84 7.96
N VAL A 114 -9.00 -0.39 7.93
CA VAL A 114 -9.82 -0.94 6.85
C VAL A 114 -11.23 -1.14 7.38
N LEU A 115 -12.21 -0.51 6.73
CA LEU A 115 -13.62 -0.71 6.98
C LEU A 115 -14.22 -1.47 5.79
N LEU A 116 -14.65 -2.71 6.04
CA LEU A 116 -15.23 -3.60 5.03
C LEU A 116 -16.65 -3.21 4.64
#